data_AF-A0A8S3H795-F1
#
_entry.id   AF-A0A8S3H795-F1
#
_cell.length_a   1.000
_cell.length_b   1.000
_cell.length_c   1.000
_cell.angle_alpha   90.00
_cell.angle_beta   90.00
_cell.angle_gamma   90.00
#
_symmetry.space_group_name_H-M   'P 1'
#
loop_
_entity.id
_entity.type
_entity.pdbx_description
1 polymer ?
#
loop_
_entity_poly.entity_id
_entity_poly.type
_entity_poly.pdbx_seq_one_letter_code
_entity_poly.pdbx_strand_id
1 'polypeptide(L)'
;SYEILCPNAIPREFMDGKAAAKRMIQELELDENLYRIGLTKVFFRSGVLGHLEEERDLKLTDIMTQLQALCRGALARKNYQRRIQQLNAIRVIQRNGRALLKIRNWKWWRLFTKIKPLLQVTRQDEELKQKQEEMNRLKTEMGSRVIQAQDMEEKLQLVQQERSVLNDRLAHLNEVLGECEENSRRMQKRNDELESILQEMEQRLQEAVDQLNKSNKDQREYDQRLRDTTKRLEDEEQNRQKIQLERTQSEGKIKNLENLVATLQNELSKVNILI
;
A
#
# COMPACT_ATOMS: atom_id res chain seq x y z
N SER A 1 -29.45 8.97 8.78
CA SER A 1 -30.40 9.86 8.07
C SER A 1 -31.83 9.75 8.56
N TYR A 2 -32.36 8.54 8.76
CA TYR A 2 -33.75 8.32 9.18
C TYR A 2 -33.96 8.23 10.70
N GLU A 3 -32.93 8.45 11.52
CA GLU A 3 -33.02 8.39 12.99
C GLU A 3 -34.06 9.36 13.57
N ILE A 4 -34.30 10.48 12.88
CA ILE A 4 -35.35 11.44 13.23
C ILE A 4 -36.77 10.84 13.21
N LEU A 5 -36.99 9.78 12.41
CA LEU A 5 -38.24 9.04 12.37
C LEU A 5 -38.37 8.02 13.50
N CYS A 6 -37.26 7.66 14.14
CA CYS A 6 -37.19 6.62 15.17
C CYS A 6 -36.65 7.22 16.49
N PRO A 7 -37.35 8.19 17.09
CA PRO A 7 -36.88 8.82 18.31
C PRO A 7 -36.73 7.77 19.42
N ASN A 8 -35.52 7.65 19.96
CA ASN A 8 -35.15 6.70 21.03
C ASN A 8 -34.92 5.24 20.60
N ALA A 9 -34.98 4.90 19.31
CA ALA A 9 -34.70 3.53 18.86
C ALA A 9 -33.23 3.11 19.02
N ILE A 10 -32.32 4.09 18.97
CA ILE A 10 -30.88 3.89 19.18
C ILE A 10 -30.48 4.53 20.51
N PRO A 11 -29.86 3.77 21.45
CA PRO A 11 -29.31 4.33 22.68
C PRO A 11 -28.13 5.26 22.36
N ARG A 12 -27.86 6.23 23.24
CA ARG A 12 -26.77 7.22 23.05
C ARG A 12 -25.37 6.63 23.16
N GLU A 13 -25.26 5.41 23.67
CA GLU A 13 -24.00 4.67 23.77
C GLU A 13 -23.62 4.03 22.43
N PHE A 14 -22.35 3.62 22.29
CA PHE A 14 -21.87 3.01 21.06
C PHE A 14 -22.63 1.72 20.74
N MET A 15 -23.11 1.61 19.49
CA MET A 15 -23.79 0.43 18.98
C MET A 15 -23.24 0.05 17.60
N ASP A 16 -23.16 -1.24 17.34
CA ASP A 16 -22.84 -1.76 16.01
C ASP A 16 -23.84 -1.25 14.95
N GLY A 17 -23.33 -0.79 13.81
CA GLY A 17 -24.13 -0.15 12.76
C GLY A 17 -25.21 -1.07 12.17
N LYS A 18 -24.95 -2.38 12.09
CA LYS A 18 -25.94 -3.36 11.61
C LYS A 18 -27.03 -3.61 12.66
N ALA A 19 -26.66 -3.67 13.93
CA ALA A 19 -27.61 -3.75 15.04
C ALA A 19 -28.50 -2.50 15.12
N ALA A 20 -27.91 -1.31 14.96
CA ALA A 20 -28.64 -0.04 14.93
C ALA A 20 -29.64 0.01 13.76
N ALA A 21 -29.20 -0.37 12.55
CA ALA A 21 -30.08 -0.43 11.38
C ALA A 21 -31.26 -1.39 11.57
N LYS A 22 -31.03 -2.57 12.18
CA LYS A 22 -32.12 -3.51 12.51
C LYS A 22 -33.15 -2.90 13.45
N ARG A 23 -32.71 -2.24 14.53
CA ARG A 23 -33.62 -1.59 15.50
C ARG A 23 -34.42 -0.46 14.86
N MET A 24 -33.78 0.36 14.02
CA MET A 24 -34.49 1.41 13.29
C MET A 24 -35.56 0.84 12.36
N ILE A 25 -35.24 -0.23 11.62
CA ILE A 25 -36.20 -0.88 10.71
C ILE A 25 -37.38 -1.51 11.48
N GLN A 26 -37.12 -2.06 12.66
CA GLN A 26 -38.16 -2.56 13.56
C GLN A 26 -39.06 -1.44 14.06
N GLU A 27 -38.48 -0.30 14.48
CA GLU A 27 -39.24 0.87 14.93
C GLU A 27 -40.07 1.50 13.80
N LEU A 28 -39.56 1.45 12.56
CA LEU A 28 -40.29 1.88 11.35
C LEU A 28 -41.36 0.87 10.90
N GLU A 29 -41.49 -0.27 11.58
CA GLU A 29 -42.45 -1.34 11.29
C GLU A 29 -42.47 -1.78 9.81
N LEU A 30 -41.30 -1.78 9.16
CA LEU A 30 -41.19 -2.14 7.75
C LEU A 30 -41.35 -3.65 7.55
N ASP A 31 -42.22 -4.04 6.62
CA ASP A 31 -42.40 -5.45 6.24
C ASP A 31 -41.07 -6.06 5.75
N GLU A 32 -40.75 -7.26 6.26
CA GLU A 32 -39.54 -8.00 5.91
C GLU A 32 -39.38 -8.22 4.40
N ASN A 33 -40.46 -8.25 3.61
CA ASN A 33 -40.40 -8.39 2.16
C ASN A 33 -39.87 -7.14 1.44
N LEU A 34 -39.87 -5.98 2.09
CA LEU A 34 -39.52 -4.69 1.51
C LEU A 34 -38.04 -4.33 1.62
N TYR A 35 -37.26 -5.05 2.43
CA TYR A 35 -35.84 -4.76 2.62
C TYR A 35 -34.96 -6.01 2.80
N ARG A 36 -33.64 -5.87 2.60
CA ARG A 36 -32.62 -6.88 2.94
C ARG A 36 -31.40 -6.20 3.55
N ILE A 37 -30.93 -6.70 4.69
CA ILE A 37 -29.77 -6.14 5.41
C ILE A 37 -28.51 -6.91 4.99
N GLY A 38 -27.63 -6.26 4.23
CA GLY A 38 -26.32 -6.77 3.87
C GLY A 38 -25.25 -6.54 4.95
N LEU A 39 -23.98 -6.75 4.60
CA LEU A 39 -22.84 -6.52 5.51
C LEU A 39 -22.60 -5.03 5.76
N THR A 40 -22.69 -4.21 4.72
CA THR A 40 -22.38 -2.77 4.77
C THR A 40 -23.54 -1.87 4.32
N LYS A 41 -24.60 -2.45 3.76
CA LYS A 41 -25.71 -1.71 3.13
C LYS A 41 -27.06 -2.39 3.42
N VAL A 42 -28.12 -1.60 3.48
CA VAL A 42 -29.51 -2.08 3.46
C VAL A 42 -30.08 -1.85 2.06
N PHE A 43 -30.65 -2.89 1.47
CA PHE A 43 -31.31 -2.84 0.17
C PHE A 43 -32.82 -2.73 0.39
N PHE A 44 -33.47 -1.79 -0.28
CA PHE A 44 -34.91 -1.60 -0.23
C PHE A 44 -35.55 -1.93 -1.58
N ARG A 45 -36.79 -2.39 -1.58
CA ARG A 45 -37.61 -2.44 -2.79
C ARG A 45 -37.93 -1.02 -3.27
N SER A 46 -38.30 -0.92 -4.54
CA SER A 46 -38.73 0.36 -5.14
C SER A 46 -39.87 0.99 -4.33
N GLY A 47 -39.84 2.32 -4.21
CA GLY A 47 -40.86 3.12 -3.51
C GLY A 47 -40.64 3.29 -2.00
N VAL A 48 -40.00 2.32 -1.33
CA VAL A 48 -39.82 2.35 0.14
C VAL A 48 -38.96 3.55 0.57
N LEU A 49 -37.85 3.79 -0.11
CA LEU A 49 -36.94 4.89 0.24
C LEU A 49 -37.60 6.25 0.03
N GLY A 50 -38.35 6.43 -1.06
CA GLY A 50 -39.09 7.67 -1.33
C GLY A 50 -40.12 7.97 -0.24
N HIS A 51 -40.87 6.96 0.20
CA HIS A 51 -41.81 7.12 1.31
C HIS A 51 -41.12 7.51 2.63
N LEU A 52 -39.99 6.86 2.95
CA LEU A 52 -39.19 7.22 4.14
C LEU A 52 -38.60 8.63 4.05
N GLU A 53 -38.25 9.11 2.86
CA GLU A 53 -37.80 10.49 2.63
C GLU A 53 -38.95 11.49 2.83
N GLU A 54 -40.15 11.20 2.31
CA GLU A 54 -41.32 12.05 2.49
C GLU A 54 -41.71 12.21 3.98
N GLU A 55 -41.80 11.10 4.73
CA GLU A 55 -42.08 11.12 6.17
C GLU A 55 -41.01 11.92 6.94
N ARG A 56 -39.74 11.75 6.55
CA ARG A 56 -38.63 12.50 7.14
C ARG A 56 -38.76 14.00 6.87
N ASP A 57 -39.12 14.38 5.65
CA ASP A 57 -39.25 15.78 5.26
C ASP A 57 -40.43 16.47 5.96
N LEU A 58 -41.53 15.76 6.19
CA LEU A 58 -42.64 16.26 7.03
C LEU A 58 -42.15 16.55 8.45
N LYS A 59 -41.43 15.60 9.08
CA LYS A 59 -40.90 15.80 10.44
C LYS A 59 -39.89 16.94 10.53
N LEU A 60 -39.01 17.04 9.53
CA LEU A 60 -38.06 18.13 9.42
C LEU A 60 -38.76 19.47 9.24
N THR A 61 -39.84 19.53 8.46
CA THR A 61 -40.61 20.76 8.22
C THR A 61 -41.20 21.31 9.52
N ASP A 62 -41.73 20.45 10.39
CA ASP A 62 -42.24 20.86 11.71
C ASP A 62 -41.13 21.45 12.59
N ILE A 63 -39.99 20.76 12.68
CA ILE A 63 -38.83 21.21 13.46
C ILE A 63 -38.31 22.54 12.92
N MET A 64 -38.21 22.67 11.60
CA MET A 64 -37.76 23.90 10.95
C MET A 64 -38.73 25.05 11.21
N THR A 65 -40.04 24.79 11.19
CA THR A 65 -41.06 25.79 11.51
C THR A 65 -40.94 26.28 12.96
N GLN A 66 -40.73 25.37 13.91
CA GLN A 66 -40.49 25.73 15.32
C GLN A 66 -39.20 26.52 15.50
N LEU A 67 -38.10 26.10 14.87
CA LEU A 67 -36.83 26.82 14.90
C LEU A 67 -36.99 28.24 14.35
N GLN A 68 -37.64 28.37 13.19
CA GLN A 68 -37.90 29.68 12.60
C GLN A 68 -38.77 30.56 13.51
N ALA A 69 -39.80 30.00 14.16
CA ALA A 69 -40.62 30.73 15.12
C ALA A 69 -39.80 31.24 16.31
N LEU A 70 -38.90 30.42 16.85
CA LEU A 70 -37.99 30.82 17.93
C LEU A 70 -37.04 31.93 17.49
N CYS A 71 -36.42 31.80 16.31
CA CYS A 71 -35.52 32.82 15.76
C CYS A 71 -36.24 34.16 15.52
N ARG A 72 -37.42 34.12 14.87
CA ARG A 72 -38.25 35.31 14.64
C ARG A 72 -38.67 35.95 15.96
N GLY A 73 -39.07 35.15 16.96
CA GLY A 73 -39.43 35.62 18.29
C GLY A 73 -38.27 36.29 19.02
N ALA A 74 -37.07 35.71 18.97
CA ALA A 74 -35.88 36.30 19.57
C ALA A 74 -35.52 37.66 18.93
N LEU A 75 -35.56 37.72 17.59
CA LEU A 75 -35.30 38.95 16.84
C LEU A 75 -36.34 40.03 17.16
N ALA A 76 -37.64 39.66 17.20
CA ALA A 76 -38.73 40.57 17.53
C ALA A 76 -38.57 41.16 18.93
N ARG A 77 -38.24 40.34 19.94
CA ARG A 77 -37.98 40.81 21.32
C ARG A 77 -36.80 41.76 21.39
N LYS A 78 -35.69 41.46 20.70
CA LYS A 78 -34.52 42.36 20.64
C LYS A 78 -34.87 43.71 20.00
N ASN A 79 -35.62 43.68 18.90
CA ASN A 79 -36.09 44.89 18.22
C ASN A 79 -37.07 45.69 19.09
N TYR A 80 -37.96 45.02 19.81
CA TYR A 80 -38.88 45.66 20.74
C TYR A 80 -38.14 46.38 21.87
N GLN A 81 -37.15 45.73 22.49
CA GLN A 81 -36.32 46.34 23.53
C GLN A 81 -35.58 47.58 23.01
N ARG A 82 -35.00 47.49 21.81
CA ARG A 82 -34.37 48.66 21.15
C ARG A 82 -35.36 49.81 20.96
N ARG A 83 -36.60 49.53 20.54
CA ARG A 83 -37.65 50.55 20.38
C ARG A 83 -38.07 51.16 21.72
N ILE A 84 -38.21 50.37 22.79
CA ILE A 84 -38.48 50.90 24.13
C ILE A 84 -37.36 51.84 24.57
N GLN A 85 -36.11 51.41 24.44
CA GLN A 85 -34.95 52.24 24.80
C GLN A 85 -34.94 53.55 24.01
N GLN A 86 -35.22 53.50 22.71
CA GLN A 86 -35.35 54.70 21.86
C GLN A 86 -36.49 55.61 22.33
N LEU A 87 -37.68 55.08 22.63
CA LEU A 87 -38.81 55.86 23.13
C LEU A 87 -38.48 56.54 24.47
N ASN A 88 -37.82 55.82 25.39
CA ASN A 88 -37.38 56.39 26.66
C ASN A 88 -36.33 57.48 26.45
N ALA A 89 -35.35 57.25 25.56
CA ALA A 89 -34.36 58.26 25.21
C ALA A 89 -35.01 59.50 24.60
N ILE A 90 -35.98 59.35 23.69
CA ILE A 90 -36.74 60.47 23.10
C ILE A 90 -37.45 61.27 24.20
N ARG A 91 -38.14 60.61 25.14
CA ARG A 91 -38.82 61.29 26.26
C ARG A 91 -37.84 62.09 27.12
N VAL A 92 -36.68 61.50 27.44
CA VAL A 92 -35.62 62.16 28.21
C VAL A 92 -35.08 63.38 27.44
N ILE A 93 -34.76 63.23 26.16
CA ILE A 93 -34.27 64.30 25.29
C ILE A 93 -35.30 65.43 25.21
N GLN A 94 -36.58 65.12 24.98
CA GLN A 94 -37.64 66.13 24.91
C GLN A 94 -37.81 66.87 26.25
N ARG A 95 -37.82 66.15 27.37
CA ARG A 95 -37.89 66.75 28.72
C ARG A 95 -36.71 67.67 28.98
N ASN A 96 -35.50 67.21 28.69
CA ASN A 96 -34.27 67.99 28.86
C ASN A 96 -34.22 69.18 27.90
N GLY A 97 -34.67 69.04 26.67
CA GLY A 97 -34.77 70.13 25.69
C GLY A 97 -35.70 71.24 26.17
N ARG A 98 -36.88 70.89 26.71
CA ARG A 98 -37.80 71.88 27.32
C ARG A 98 -37.18 72.54 28.55
N ALA A 99 -36.50 71.79 29.41
CA ALA A 99 -35.81 72.34 30.57
C ALA A 99 -34.70 73.32 30.15
N LEU A 100 -33.90 72.94 29.15
CA LEU A 100 -32.84 73.78 28.58
C LEU A 100 -33.40 75.11 28.03
N LEU A 101 -34.51 75.06 27.29
CA LEU A 101 -35.16 76.26 26.78
C LEU A 101 -35.59 77.22 27.90
N LYS A 102 -36.05 76.68 29.04
CA LYS A 102 -36.41 77.49 30.22
C LYS A 102 -35.19 78.12 30.89
N ILE A 103 -34.10 77.38 31.05
CA ILE A 103 -32.93 77.82 31.83
C ILE A 103 -31.85 78.54 31.00
N ARG A 104 -31.86 78.42 29.66
CA ARG A 104 -30.82 78.97 28.76
C ARG A 104 -30.56 80.47 28.97
N ASN A 105 -31.62 81.24 29.20
CA ASN A 105 -31.53 82.69 29.38
C ASN A 105 -31.27 83.10 30.84
N TRP A 106 -31.32 82.16 31.78
CA TRP A 106 -31.10 82.41 33.20
C TRP A 106 -29.63 82.77 33.47
N LYS A 107 -29.39 83.89 34.14
CA LYS A 107 -28.05 84.46 34.34
C LYS A 107 -27.13 83.53 35.14
N TRP A 108 -27.64 82.88 36.19
CA TRP A 108 -26.88 81.92 37.00
C TRP A 108 -26.47 80.67 36.21
N TRP A 109 -27.36 80.15 35.35
CA TRP A 109 -27.01 79.04 34.46
C TRP A 109 -25.89 79.41 33.49
N ARG A 110 -25.96 80.58 32.86
CA ARG A 110 -24.89 81.09 31.97
C ARG A 110 -23.56 81.24 32.70
N LEU A 111 -23.58 81.77 33.93
CA LEU A 111 -22.41 81.88 34.78
C LEU A 111 -21.81 80.50 35.07
N PHE A 112 -22.64 79.55 35.53
CA PHE A 112 -22.23 78.17 35.79
C PHE A 112 -21.59 77.50 34.57
N THR A 113 -22.20 77.61 33.39
CA THR A 113 -21.66 77.00 32.15
C THR A 113 -20.32 77.60 31.72
N LYS A 114 -20.04 78.87 32.05
CA LYS A 114 -18.76 79.51 31.76
C LYS A 114 -17.69 79.20 32.79
N ILE A 115 -18.07 79.08 34.07
CA ILE A 115 -17.13 78.82 35.17
C ILE A 115 -16.75 77.34 35.25
N LYS A 116 -17.72 76.42 35.08
CA LYS A 116 -17.50 74.97 35.20
C LYS A 116 -16.27 74.45 34.41
N PRO A 117 -16.05 74.79 33.13
CA PRO A 117 -14.85 74.32 32.41
C PRO A 117 -13.55 74.98 32.87
N LEU A 118 -13.60 76.13 33.56
CA LEU A 118 -12.42 76.79 34.15
C LEU A 118 -12.02 76.17 35.48
N LEU A 119 -12.87 75.31 36.07
CA LEU A 119 -12.54 74.57 37.28
C LEU A 119 -11.57 73.45 36.91
N GLN A 120 -10.37 73.51 37.49
CA GLN A 120 -9.30 72.53 37.30
C GLN A 120 -9.79 71.09 37.55
N VAL A 121 -10.66 70.90 38.54
CA VAL A 121 -11.28 69.61 38.88
C VAL A 121 -12.07 69.01 37.71
N THR A 122 -12.84 69.81 36.97
CA THR A 122 -13.67 69.27 35.84
C THR A 122 -12.82 68.79 34.68
N ARG A 123 -11.68 69.45 34.41
CA ARG A 123 -10.74 69.02 33.37
C ARG A 123 -9.99 67.77 33.79
N GLN A 124 -9.52 67.72 35.03
CA GLN A 124 -8.81 66.56 35.59
C GLN A 124 -9.71 65.33 35.67
N ASP A 125 -10.99 65.47 36.04
CA ASP A 125 -11.95 64.36 36.08
C ASP A 125 -12.17 63.74 34.69
N GLU A 126 -12.30 64.56 33.64
CA GLU A 126 -12.49 64.07 32.27
C GLU A 126 -11.22 63.38 31.74
N GLU A 127 -10.04 63.98 31.97
CA GLU A 127 -8.74 63.39 31.61
C GLU A 127 -8.51 62.07 32.37
N LEU A 128 -8.84 62.01 33.66
CA LEU A 128 -8.71 60.81 34.49
C LEU A 128 -9.67 59.71 34.03
N LYS A 129 -10.91 60.06 33.68
CA LYS A 129 -11.87 59.10 33.13
C LYS A 129 -11.40 58.52 31.80
N GLN A 130 -10.91 59.36 30.88
CA GLN A 130 -10.34 58.90 29.61
C GLN A 130 -9.14 57.98 29.83
N LYS A 131 -8.24 58.35 30.74
CA LYS A 131 -7.08 57.53 31.09
C LYS A 131 -7.48 56.21 31.76
N GLN A 132 -8.52 56.20 32.58
CA GLN A 132 -9.03 54.98 33.21
C GLN A 132 -9.66 54.04 32.17
N GLU A 133 -10.44 54.57 31.22
CA GLU A 133 -11.00 53.78 30.13
C GLU A 133 -9.90 53.20 29.22
N GLU A 134 -8.90 54.01 28.87
CA GLU A 134 -7.73 53.58 28.09
C GLU A 134 -6.94 52.48 28.83
N MET A 135 -6.67 52.68 30.13
CA MET A 135 -5.99 51.70 30.98
C MET A 135 -6.76 50.38 31.06
N ASN A 136 -8.09 50.43 31.23
CA ASN A 136 -8.91 49.23 31.30
C ASN A 136 -8.90 48.48 29.97
N ARG A 137 -9.01 49.18 28.83
CA ARG A 137 -8.89 48.58 27.50
C ARG A 137 -7.54 47.90 27.30
N LEU A 138 -6.45 48.61 27.58
CA LEU A 138 -5.10 48.06 27.47
C LEU A 138 -4.87 46.85 28.37
N LYS A 139 -5.40 46.86 29.62
CA LYS A 139 -5.33 45.70 30.52
C LYS A 139 -6.07 44.48 29.95
N THR A 140 -7.27 44.67 29.40
CA THR A 140 -8.03 43.57 28.80
C THR A 140 -7.36 43.01 27.54
N GLU A 141 -6.83 43.87 26.67
CA GLU A 141 -6.09 43.45 25.49
C GLU A 141 -4.80 42.73 25.86
N MET A 142 -4.05 43.25 26.83
CA MET A 142 -2.82 42.62 27.32
C MET A 142 -3.12 41.24 27.91
N GLY A 143 -4.16 41.11 28.74
CA GLY A 143 -4.58 39.81 29.28
C GLY A 143 -4.92 38.80 28.19
N SER A 144 -5.68 39.22 27.16
CA SER A 144 -5.98 38.37 26.01
C SER A 144 -4.74 37.96 25.23
N ARG A 145 -3.77 38.87 25.05
CA ARG A 145 -2.52 38.58 24.34
C ARG A 145 -1.62 37.63 25.11
N VAL A 146 -1.56 37.75 26.44
CA VAL A 146 -0.79 36.83 27.30
C VAL A 146 -1.34 35.41 27.18
N ILE A 147 -2.66 35.24 27.26
CA ILE A 147 -3.31 33.93 27.11
C ILE A 147 -3.03 33.34 25.73
N GLN A 148 -3.13 34.15 24.66
CA GLN A 148 -2.84 33.69 23.30
C GLN A 148 -1.36 33.32 23.13
N ALA A 149 -0.44 34.08 23.72
CA ALA A 149 0.99 33.77 23.67
C ALA A 149 1.29 32.44 24.38
N GLN A 150 0.70 32.20 25.55
CA GLN A 150 0.85 30.96 26.29
C GLN A 150 0.33 29.74 25.49
N ASP A 151 -0.87 29.83 24.92
CA ASP A 151 -1.44 28.76 24.07
C ASP A 151 -0.59 28.49 22.83
N MET A 152 -0.02 29.54 22.22
CA MET A 152 0.90 29.39 21.07
C MET A 152 2.23 28.76 21.47
N GLU A 153 2.77 29.10 22.65
CA GLU A 153 4.00 28.52 23.19
C GLU A 153 3.82 27.02 23.49
N GLU A 154 2.70 26.63 24.12
CA GLU A 154 2.36 25.22 24.39
C GLU A 154 2.25 24.42 23.08
N LYS A 155 1.57 24.96 22.07
CA LYS A 155 1.47 24.33 20.74
C LYS A 155 2.83 24.20 20.07
N LEU A 156 3.68 25.21 20.18
CA LEU A 156 5.02 25.18 19.60
C LEU A 156 5.89 24.12 20.27
N GLN A 157 5.80 23.96 21.58
CA GLN A 157 6.49 22.90 22.32
C GLN A 157 6.03 21.51 21.89
N LEU A 158 4.72 21.30 21.73
CA LEU A 158 4.16 20.04 21.26
C LEU A 158 4.69 19.68 19.86
N VAL A 159 4.64 20.64 18.91
CA VAL A 159 5.13 20.43 17.54
C VAL A 159 6.64 20.17 17.53
N GLN A 160 7.42 20.82 18.40
CA GLN A 160 8.84 20.55 18.53
C GLN A 160 9.14 19.14 19.04
N GLN A 161 8.36 18.64 20.00
CA GLN A 161 8.46 17.27 20.50
C GLN A 161 8.12 16.26 19.41
N GLU A 162 7.00 16.44 18.69
CA GLU A 162 6.61 15.58 17.57
C GLU A 162 7.68 15.57 16.47
N ARG A 163 8.24 16.73 16.13
CA ARG A 163 9.33 16.83 15.16
C ARG A 163 10.58 16.08 15.62
N SER A 164 10.93 16.13 16.91
CA SER A 164 12.06 15.38 17.46
C SER A 164 11.85 13.88 17.28
N VAL A 165 10.68 13.37 17.68
CA VAL A 165 10.33 11.94 17.55
C VAL A 165 10.36 11.48 16.09
N LEU A 166 9.85 12.31 15.16
CA LEU A 166 9.89 12.01 13.73
C LEU A 166 11.32 11.98 13.19
N ASN A 167 12.18 12.91 13.62
CA ASN A 167 13.59 12.92 13.22
C ASN A 167 14.34 11.68 13.72
N ASP A 168 14.11 11.27 14.97
CA ASP A 168 14.72 10.06 15.53
C ASP A 168 14.26 8.81 14.75
N ARG A 169 12.97 8.75 14.41
CA ARG A 169 12.41 7.66 13.61
C ARG A 169 12.97 7.64 12.18
N LEU A 170 13.16 8.79 11.56
CA LEU A 170 13.79 8.91 10.24
C LEU A 170 15.25 8.45 10.29
N ALA A 171 16.00 8.86 11.31
CA ALA A 171 17.39 8.43 11.49
C ALA A 171 17.48 6.90 11.62
N HIS A 172 16.62 6.29 12.43
CA HIS A 172 16.55 4.84 12.58
C HIS A 172 16.17 4.12 11.27
N LEU A 173 15.17 4.62 10.53
CA LEU A 173 14.79 4.02 9.24
C LEU A 173 15.92 4.11 8.21
N ASN A 174 16.68 5.20 8.19
CA ASN A 174 17.84 5.33 7.30
C ASN A 174 18.95 4.34 7.64
N GLU A 175 19.19 4.07 8.92
CA GLU A 175 20.15 3.06 9.37
C GLU A 175 19.73 1.65 8.91
N VAL A 176 18.46 1.28 9.15
CA VAL A 176 17.90 -0.01 8.70
C VAL A 176 17.95 -0.14 7.16
N LEU A 177 17.67 0.95 6.44
CA LEU A 177 17.77 0.96 4.98
C LEU A 177 19.22 0.69 4.54
N GLY A 178 20.20 1.34 5.18
CA GLY A 178 21.62 1.12 4.92
C GLY A 178 22.05 -0.34 5.15
N GLU A 179 21.61 -0.95 6.25
CA GLU A 179 21.86 -2.37 6.53
C GLU A 179 21.23 -3.28 5.46
N CYS A 180 20.01 -2.96 5.03
CA CYS A 180 19.31 -3.72 4.01
C CYS A 180 20.01 -3.63 2.64
N GLU A 181 20.46 -2.44 2.25
CA GLU A 181 21.26 -2.23 1.05
C GLU A 181 22.58 -2.99 1.09
N GLU A 182 23.28 -2.99 2.22
CA GLU A 182 24.54 -3.72 2.38
C GLU A 182 24.34 -5.24 2.32
N ASN A 183 23.26 -5.75 2.93
CA ASN A 183 22.86 -7.15 2.79
C ASN A 183 22.51 -7.52 1.35
N SER A 184 21.75 -6.66 0.66
CA SER A 184 21.42 -6.86 -0.75
C SER A 184 22.67 -6.91 -1.63
N ARG A 185 23.64 -6.00 -1.41
CA ARG A 185 24.92 -6.02 -2.14
C ARG A 185 25.73 -7.28 -1.85
N ARG A 186 25.75 -7.75 -0.61
CA ARG A 186 26.42 -9.02 -0.24
C ARG A 186 25.77 -10.22 -0.93
N MET A 187 24.44 -10.29 -0.94
CA MET A 187 23.71 -11.35 -1.62
C MET A 187 23.92 -11.32 -3.13
N GLN A 188 23.94 -10.13 -3.74
CA GLN A 188 24.22 -9.98 -5.17
C GLN A 188 25.61 -10.52 -5.53
N LYS A 189 26.65 -10.13 -4.78
CA LYS A 189 28.02 -10.64 -5.02
C LYS A 189 28.08 -12.16 -4.93
N ARG A 190 27.42 -12.75 -3.94
CA ARG A 190 27.38 -14.20 -3.76
C ARG A 190 26.60 -14.89 -4.87
N ASN A 191 25.56 -14.25 -5.41
CA ASN A 191 24.84 -14.75 -6.57
C ASN A 191 25.75 -14.75 -7.81
N ASP A 192 26.45 -13.64 -8.07
CA ASP A 192 27.38 -13.54 -9.21
C ASP A 192 28.52 -14.58 -9.12
N GLU A 193 29.05 -14.83 -7.92
CA GLU A 193 30.05 -15.88 -7.66
C GLU A 193 29.50 -17.28 -7.95
N LEU A 194 28.27 -17.58 -7.51
CA LEU A 194 27.62 -18.87 -7.75
C LEU A 194 27.27 -19.07 -9.22
N GLU A 195 26.82 -18.03 -9.93
CA GLU A 195 26.57 -18.06 -11.37
C GLU A 195 27.84 -18.37 -12.16
N SER A 196 28.98 -17.77 -11.77
CA SER A 196 30.29 -18.07 -12.37
C SER A 196 30.71 -19.53 -12.16
N ILE A 197 30.57 -20.06 -10.93
CA ILE A 197 30.86 -21.47 -10.62
C ILE A 197 29.95 -22.40 -11.42
N LEU A 198 28.66 -22.07 -11.54
CA LEU A 198 27.70 -22.84 -12.35
C LEU A 198 28.14 -22.90 -13.81
N GLN A 199 28.51 -21.76 -14.41
CA GLN A 199 29.00 -21.72 -15.80
C GLN A 199 30.26 -22.57 -15.98
N GLU A 200 31.22 -22.50 -15.05
CA GLU A 200 32.44 -23.31 -15.12
C GLU A 200 32.12 -24.82 -15.03
N MET A 201 31.21 -25.21 -14.13
CA MET A 201 30.78 -26.61 -13.98
C MET A 201 30.00 -27.11 -15.19
N GLU A 202 29.14 -26.28 -15.78
CA GLU A 202 28.42 -26.58 -17.02
C GLU A 202 29.39 -26.79 -18.18
N GLN A 203 30.42 -25.94 -18.31
CA GLN A 203 31.46 -26.09 -19.33
C GLN A 203 32.26 -27.38 -19.14
N ARG A 204 32.69 -27.69 -17.91
CA ARG A 204 33.42 -28.95 -17.61
C ARG A 204 32.56 -30.18 -17.86
N LEU A 205 31.26 -30.12 -17.57
CA LEU A 205 30.33 -31.19 -17.86
C LEU A 205 30.20 -31.38 -19.38
N GLN A 206 30.07 -30.29 -20.14
CA GLN A 206 30.00 -30.33 -21.60
C GLN A 206 31.26 -30.96 -22.22
N GLU A 207 32.45 -30.56 -21.76
CA GLU A 207 33.73 -31.14 -22.19
C GLU A 207 33.82 -32.65 -21.88
N ALA A 208 33.36 -33.08 -20.70
CA ALA A 208 33.32 -34.49 -20.33
C ALA A 208 32.33 -35.29 -21.19
N VAL A 209 31.16 -34.73 -21.52
CA VAL A 209 30.19 -35.34 -22.44
C VAL A 209 30.80 -35.48 -23.84
N ASP A 210 31.50 -34.47 -24.34
CA ASP A 210 32.16 -34.52 -25.66
C ASP A 210 33.28 -35.57 -25.69
N GLN A 211 34.08 -35.69 -24.62
CA GLN A 211 35.08 -36.75 -24.47
C GLN A 211 34.44 -38.14 -24.42
N LEU A 212 33.36 -38.32 -23.67
CA LEU A 212 32.62 -39.58 -23.61
C LEU A 212 32.07 -39.96 -24.99
N ASN A 213 31.50 -39.00 -25.73
CA ASN A 213 31.00 -39.20 -27.08
C ASN A 213 32.12 -39.61 -28.04
N LYS A 214 33.30 -38.98 -27.94
CA LYS A 214 34.48 -39.35 -28.72
C LYS A 214 34.97 -40.75 -28.39
N SER A 215 35.11 -41.08 -27.11
CA SER A 215 35.52 -42.43 -26.65
C SER A 215 34.54 -43.51 -27.10
N ASN A 216 33.23 -43.25 -27.00
CA ASN A 216 32.18 -44.14 -27.54
C ASN A 216 32.30 -44.34 -29.05
N LYS A 217 32.66 -43.30 -29.81
CA LYS A 217 32.87 -43.39 -31.25
C LYS A 217 34.11 -44.24 -31.57
N ASP A 218 35.22 -43.95 -30.91
CA ASP A 218 36.47 -44.70 -31.06
C ASP A 218 36.27 -46.17 -30.69
N GLN A 219 35.55 -46.46 -29.60
CA GLN A 219 35.19 -47.83 -29.19
C GLN A 219 34.39 -48.55 -30.27
N ARG A 220 33.39 -47.90 -30.90
CA ARG A 220 32.66 -48.49 -32.04
C ARG A 220 33.56 -48.78 -33.22
N GLU A 221 34.51 -47.89 -33.53
CA GLU A 221 35.49 -48.11 -34.61
C GLU A 221 36.44 -49.27 -34.29
N TYR A 222 36.94 -49.37 -33.06
CA TYR A 222 37.77 -50.50 -32.61
C TYR A 222 37.00 -51.82 -32.64
N ASP A 223 35.75 -51.83 -32.16
CA ASP A 223 34.89 -53.01 -32.23
C ASP A 223 34.61 -53.45 -33.67
N GLN A 224 34.53 -52.49 -34.61
CA GLN A 224 34.36 -52.79 -36.03
C GLN A 224 35.65 -53.36 -36.64
N ARG A 225 36.81 -52.75 -36.34
CA ARG A 225 38.12 -53.26 -36.77
C ARG A 225 38.40 -54.66 -36.22
N LEU A 226 38.10 -54.89 -34.94
CA LEU A 226 38.23 -56.21 -34.31
C LEU A 226 37.38 -57.23 -35.07
N ARG A 227 36.10 -56.95 -35.32
CA ARG A 227 35.21 -57.81 -36.12
C ARG A 227 35.77 -58.11 -37.52
N ASP A 228 36.28 -57.10 -38.22
CA ASP A 228 36.87 -57.28 -39.55
C ASP A 228 38.14 -58.12 -39.51
N THR A 229 39.01 -57.92 -38.50
CA THR A 229 40.22 -58.74 -38.31
C THR A 229 39.90 -60.18 -37.92
N THR A 230 38.89 -60.40 -37.08
CA THR A 230 38.44 -61.74 -36.71
C THR A 230 37.90 -62.49 -37.93
N LYS A 231 37.09 -61.84 -38.77
CA LYS A 231 36.63 -62.42 -40.04
C LYS A 231 37.79 -62.76 -40.98
N ARG A 232 38.74 -61.84 -41.17
CA ARG A 232 39.94 -62.09 -41.99
C ARG A 232 40.75 -63.27 -41.46
N LEU A 233 40.88 -63.38 -40.14
CA LEU A 233 41.57 -64.52 -39.52
C LEU A 233 40.82 -65.82 -39.78
N GLU A 234 39.49 -65.84 -39.59
CA GLU A 234 38.63 -66.99 -39.91
C GLU A 234 38.76 -67.41 -41.38
N ASP A 235 38.73 -66.44 -42.31
CA ASP A 235 38.91 -66.68 -43.75
C ASP A 235 40.28 -67.28 -44.06
N GLU A 236 41.37 -66.74 -43.49
CA GLU A 236 42.73 -67.28 -43.63
C GLU A 236 42.87 -68.67 -43.00
N GLU A 237 42.23 -68.93 -41.86
CA GLU A 237 42.23 -70.26 -41.24
C GLU A 237 41.49 -71.29 -42.11
N GLN A 238 40.36 -70.91 -42.71
CA GLN A 238 39.65 -71.74 -43.69
C GLN A 238 40.52 -71.99 -44.93
N ASN A 239 41.20 -70.96 -45.44
CA ASN A 239 42.10 -71.09 -46.58
C ASN A 239 43.30 -71.99 -46.26
N ARG A 240 43.89 -71.85 -45.07
CA ARG A 240 44.96 -72.72 -44.56
C ARG A 240 44.49 -74.17 -44.46
N GLN A 241 43.29 -74.43 -43.93
CA GLN A 241 42.72 -75.78 -43.88
C GLN A 241 42.51 -76.36 -45.28
N LYS A 242 42.04 -75.56 -46.24
CA LYS A 242 41.87 -75.96 -47.64
C LYS A 242 43.20 -76.33 -48.29
N ILE A 243 44.22 -75.48 -48.15
CA ILE A 243 45.59 -75.75 -48.65
C ILE A 243 46.17 -77.00 -47.97
N GLN A 244 45.94 -77.20 -46.68
CA GLN A 244 46.36 -78.41 -45.96
C GLN A 244 45.72 -79.67 -46.57
N LEU A 245 44.44 -79.61 -46.94
CA LEU A 245 43.70 -80.70 -47.57
C LEU A 245 44.21 -80.97 -49.00
N GLU A 246 44.49 -79.92 -49.78
CA GLU A 246 45.07 -80.04 -51.12
C GLU A 246 46.51 -80.59 -51.07
N ARG A 247 47.28 -80.20 -50.04
CA ARG A 247 48.61 -80.73 -49.77
C ARG A 247 48.55 -82.22 -49.44
N THR A 248 47.68 -82.65 -48.52
CA THR A 248 47.56 -84.08 -48.17
C THR A 248 47.07 -84.91 -49.36
N GLN A 249 46.16 -84.39 -50.18
CA GLN A 249 45.77 -85.02 -51.44
C GLN A 249 46.94 -85.13 -52.43
N SER A 250 47.76 -84.08 -52.56
CA SER A 250 48.92 -84.07 -53.45
C SER A 250 50.03 -84.99 -52.95
N GLU A 251 50.32 -85.02 -51.65
CA GLU A 251 51.24 -85.99 -51.01
C GLU A 251 50.75 -87.43 -51.22
N GLY A 252 49.43 -87.68 -51.15
CA GLY A 252 48.84 -88.97 -51.51
C GLY A 252 49.06 -89.35 -52.98
N LYS A 253 48.90 -88.40 -53.91
CA LYS A 253 49.19 -88.61 -55.34
C LYS A 253 50.68 -88.87 -55.58
N ILE A 254 51.57 -88.15 -54.90
CA ILE A 254 53.02 -88.35 -54.96
C ILE A 254 53.38 -89.74 -54.46
N LYS A 255 52.86 -90.17 -53.30
CA LYS A 255 53.07 -91.56 -52.82
C LYS A 255 52.58 -92.62 -53.81
N ASN A 256 51.45 -92.39 -54.47
CA ASN A 256 50.97 -93.30 -55.50
C ASN A 256 51.89 -93.34 -56.72
N LEU A 257 52.41 -92.19 -57.16
CA LEU A 257 53.38 -92.10 -58.24
C LEU A 257 54.75 -92.69 -57.85
N GLU A 258 55.21 -92.49 -56.62
CA GLU A 258 56.42 -93.11 -56.06
C GLU A 258 56.28 -94.63 -56.01
N ASN A 259 55.12 -95.15 -55.60
CA ASN A 259 54.82 -96.58 -55.66
C ASN A 259 54.77 -97.11 -57.11
N LEU A 260 54.26 -96.31 -58.06
CA LEU A 260 54.27 -96.64 -59.48
C LEU A 260 55.70 -96.65 -60.07
N VAL A 261 56.53 -95.69 -59.67
CA VAL A 261 57.96 -95.64 -60.04
C VAL A 261 58.71 -96.81 -59.41
N ALA A 262 58.44 -97.15 -58.15
CA ALA A 262 59.06 -98.29 -57.48
C ALA A 262 58.65 -99.63 -58.14
N THR A 263 57.41 -99.77 -58.61
CA THR A 263 56.97 -100.95 -59.38
C THR A 263 57.62 -100.99 -60.76
N LEU A 264 57.70 -99.86 -61.48
CA LEU A 264 58.41 -99.76 -62.76
C LEU A 264 59.93 -99.99 -62.61
N GLN A 265 60.55 -99.55 -61.51
CA GLN A 265 61.96 -99.83 -61.20
C GLN A 265 62.18 -101.31 -60.85
N ASN A 266 61.21 -101.98 -60.21
CA ASN A 266 61.25 -103.43 -59.99
C ASN A 266 61.03 -104.24 -61.27
N GLU A 267 60.29 -103.69 -62.24
CA GLU A 267 60.20 -104.29 -63.59
C GLU A 267 61.50 -104.06 -64.37
N LEU A 268 62.14 -102.89 -64.23
CA LEU A 268 63.43 -102.59 -64.87
C LEU A 268 64.59 -103.44 -64.30
N SER A 269 64.61 -103.70 -62.99
CA SER A 269 65.62 -104.53 -62.35
C SER A 269 65.52 -106.01 -62.74
N LYS A 270 64.34 -106.48 -63.14
CA LYS A 270 64.13 -107.84 -63.67
C LYS A 270 64.61 -108.02 -65.11
N VAL A 271 64.79 -106.95 -65.89
CA VAL A 271 65.23 -107.03 -67.29
C VAL A 271 66.77 -107.03 -67.43
N ASN A 272 67.52 -106.50 -66.45
CA ASN A 272 68.98 -106.40 -66.52
C ASN A 272 69.77 -107.62 -65.98
N ILE A 273 69.12 -108.79 -65.85
CA ILE A 273 69.76 -110.06 -65.42
C ILE A 273 70.14 -110.96 -66.63
N LEU A 274 70.04 -110.49 -67.88
CA LEU A 274 70.22 -111.35 -69.08
C LEU A 274 71.25 -110.91 -70.13
N ILE A 275 72.17 -109.99 -69.85
CA ILE A 275 73.37 -109.75 -70.68
C ILE A 275 74.55 -109.41 -69.78
#